data_AF-A0A820SA56-F1
#
_entry.id   AF-A0A820SA56-F1
#
_cell.length_a   1.000
_cell.length_b   1.000
_cell.length_c   1.000
_cell.angle_alpha   90.00
_cell.angle_beta   90.00
_cell.angle_gamma   90.00
#
_symmetry.space_group_name_H-M   'P 1'
#
loop_
_entity.id
_entity.type
_entity.pdbx_description
1 polymer ?
#
loop_
_entity_poly.entity_id
_entity_poly.type
_entity_poly.pdbx_seq_one_letter_code
_entity_poly.pdbx_strand_id
1 'polypeptide(L)' 'NLLRKQFIPGIIVIPSGKSNLIWNGVHFVSQGPYEGGVFRFSIIIPPTFPDGDCPKVIFMSSIYHPH' A
#
# COMPACT_ATOMS: atom_id res chain seq x y z
N ASN A 1 -12.45 -0.48 19.10
CA ASN A 1 -11.49 -1.59 18.89
C ASN A 1 -11.36 -1.81 17.38
N LEU A 2 -10.48 -1.05 16.70
CA LEU A 2 -10.53 -0.82 15.24
C LEU A 2 -9.46 -1.58 14.43
N LEU A 3 -8.57 -2.35 15.09
CA LEU A 3 -7.57 -3.15 14.38
C LEU A 3 -8.14 -4.52 14.03
N ARG A 4 -8.89 -4.61 12.93
CA ARG A 4 -9.19 -5.90 12.28
C ARG A 4 -7.94 -6.33 11.50
N LYS A 5 -7.33 -7.45 11.90
CA LYS A 5 -6.34 -8.17 11.07
C LYS A 5 -7.09 -8.79 9.89
N GLN A 6 -7.33 -8.00 8.84
CA GLN A 6 -7.91 -8.52 7.62
C GLN A 6 -6.76 -8.89 6.68
N PHE A 7 -6.64 -10.18 6.40
CA PHE A 7 -5.74 -10.67 5.36
C PHE A 7 -6.37 -10.35 4.01
N ILE A 8 -5.65 -9.60 3.17
CA ILE A 8 -6.03 -9.34 1.79
C ILE A 8 -5.12 -10.19 0.91
N PRO A 9 -5.64 -11.26 0.27
CA PRO A 9 -4.84 -12.11 -0.60
C PRO A 9 -4.11 -11.29 -1.67
N GLY A 10 -2.85 -11.62 -1.93
CA GLY A 10 -2.03 -10.92 -2.91
C GLY A 10 -1.45 -9.58 -2.42
N ILE A 11 -1.77 -9.09 -1.22
CA ILE A 11 -1.19 -7.86 -0.67
C ILE A 11 -0.38 -8.17 0.58
N ILE A 12 0.88 -7.74 0.60
CA ILE A 12 1.76 -7.79 1.76
C ILE A 12 2.17 -6.36 2.10
N VAL A 13 2.05 -5.97 3.37
CA VAL A 13 2.46 -4.64 3.86
C VAL A 13 3.26 -4.79 5.14
N ILE A 14 4.38 -4.06 5.23
CA ILE A 14 5.25 -3.99 6.39
C ILE A 14 5.63 -2.54 6.70
N PRO A 15 5.87 -2.15 7.96
CA PRO A 15 6.43 -0.84 8.27
C PRO A 15 7.83 -0.72 7.65
N SER A 16 8.20 0.49 7.24
CA SER A 16 9.54 0.76 6.77
C SER A 16 10.54 0.71 7.92
N GLY A 17 11.79 0.31 7.66
CA GLY A 17 12.85 0.35 8.68
C GLY A 17 13.27 1.76 9.10
N LYS A 18 12.80 2.80 8.40
CA LYS A 18 13.21 4.20 8.66
C LYS A 18 12.15 5.00 9.43
N SER A 19 10.87 4.63 9.31
CA SER A 19 9.76 5.35 9.94
C SER A 19 8.51 4.48 10.02
N ASN A 20 7.85 4.51 11.18
CA ASN A 20 6.54 3.88 11.38
C ASN A 20 5.40 4.62 10.66
N LEU A 21 5.65 5.82 10.14
CA LEU A 21 4.72 6.58 9.32
C LEU A 21 4.83 6.23 7.83
N ILE A 22 5.78 5.38 7.46
CA ILE A 22 5.97 4.90 6.09
C ILE A 22 5.87 3.39 6.09
N TRP A 23 4.95 2.85 5.30
CA TRP A 23 4.75 1.40 5.19
C TRP A 23 4.99 1.00 3.74
N ASN A 24 5.74 -0.07 3.53
CA ASN A 24 6.05 -0.59 2.21
C ASN A 24 5.13 -1.78 1.92
N GLY A 25 4.53 -1.76 0.74
CA GLY A 25 3.62 -2.81 0.29
C GLY A 25 4.02 -3.40 -1.05
N VAL A 26 3.60 -4.64 -1.26
CA VAL A 26 3.68 -5.35 -2.54
C VAL A 26 2.32 -5.96 -2.85
N HIS A 27 1.82 -5.72 -4.06
CA HIS A 27 0.60 -6.30 -4.60
C HIS A 27 0.94 -7.27 -5.75
N PHE A 28 0.56 -8.53 -5.58
CA PHE A 28 0.62 -9.60 -6.56
C PHE A 28 -0.75 -9.74 -7.22
N VAL A 29 -0.83 -9.43 -8.51
CA VAL A 29 -2.09 -9.47 -9.25
C VAL A 29 -2.30 -10.86 -9.83
N SER A 30 -3.39 -11.52 -9.43
CA SER A 30 -3.69 -12.89 -9.82
C SER A 30 -4.63 -13.01 -11.03
N GLN A 31 -5.28 -11.92 -11.45
CA GLN A 31 -6.28 -11.93 -12.51
C GLN A 31 -6.34 -10.59 -13.26
N GLY A 32 -6.82 -10.62 -14.50
CA GLY A 32 -7.06 -9.43 -15.31
C GLY A 32 -5.83 -8.96 -16.09
N PRO A 33 -5.83 -7.73 -16.63
CA PRO A 33 -4.81 -7.27 -17.59
C PRO A 33 -3.39 -7.17 -17.02
N TYR A 34 -3.23 -7.19 -15.69
CA TYR A 34 -1.93 -7.20 -15.03
C TYR A 34 -1.64 -8.53 -14.32
N GLU A 35 -2.31 -9.62 -14.69
CA GLU A 35 -2.05 -10.96 -14.14
C GLU A 35 -0.55 -11.30 -14.20
N GLY A 36 -0.01 -11.83 -13.09
CA GLY A 36 1.42 -12.09 -12.92
C GLY A 36 2.24 -10.85 -12.56
N GLY A 37 1.64 -9.66 -12.58
CA GLY A 37 2.27 -8.40 -12.21
C GLY A 37 2.56 -8.29 -10.71
N VAL A 38 3.69 -7.65 -10.40
CA VAL A 38 4.13 -7.37 -9.03
C VAL A 38 4.35 -5.87 -8.87
N PHE A 39 3.45 -5.21 -8.14
CA PHE A 39 3.48 -3.76 -7.96
C PHE A 39 3.92 -3.39 -6.54
N ARG A 40 4.97 -2.59 -6.45
CA ARG A 40 5.47 -2.07 -5.17
C ARG A 40 4.85 -0.70 -4.92
N PHE A 41 4.45 -0.44 -3.69
CA PHE A 41 3.90 0.84 -3.27
C PHE A 41 4.36 1.22 -1.87
N SER A 42 4.26 2.51 -1.56
CA SER A 42 4.49 3.06 -0.24
C SER A 42 3.22 3.74 0.28
N ILE A 43 2.88 3.47 1.53
CA ILE A 43 1.85 4.19 2.28
C ILE A 43 2.56 5.24 3.13
N ILE A 44 2.19 6.50 2.96
CA ILE A 44 2.68 7.62 3.77
C ILE A 44 1.55 8.07 4.68
N ILE A 45 1.71 7.87 5.98
CA ILE A 45 0.75 8.23 7.02
C ILE A 45 1.14 9.62 7.54
N PRO A 46 0.29 10.65 7.40
CA PRO A 46 0.56 11.96 7.97
C PRO A 46 0.66 11.89 9.50
N PRO A 47 1.54 12.67 10.14
CA PRO A 47 1.62 12.73 11.60
C PRO A 47 0.32 13.19 12.28
N THR A 48 -0.55 13.86 11.52
CA THR A 48 -1.85 14.37 11.99
C THR A 48 -2.97 13.34 11.86
N PHE A 49 -2.73 12.19 11.23
CA PHE A 49 -3.72 11.12 11.15
C PHE A 49 -3.99 10.55 12.56
N PRO A 50 -5.25 10.27 12.95
CA PRO A 50 -6.46 10.25 12.12
C PRO A 50 -7.24 11.57 12.01
N ASP A 51 -6.85 12.61 12.75
CA ASP A 51 -7.63 13.86 12.87
C ASP A 51 -7.37 14.88 11.75
N GLY A 52 -6.27 14.71 11.01
CA GLY A 52 -5.86 15.57 9.89
C GLY A 52 -5.93 14.88 8.53
N ASP A 53 -4.82 14.91 7.79
CA ASP A 53 -4.76 14.39 6.42
C ASP A 53 -4.82 12.85 6.36
N CYS A 54 -5.34 12.33 5.26
CA CYS A 54 -5.42 10.89 5.01
C CYS A 54 -4.07 10.30 4.54
N PRO A 55 -3.80 9.00 4.82
CA PRO A 55 -2.67 8.30 4.26
C PRO A 55 -2.68 8.31 2.73
N LYS A 56 -1.51 8.50 2.12
CA LYS A 56 -1.33 8.46 0.67
C LYS A 56 -0.68 7.15 0.26
N VAL A 57 -1.15 6.54 -0.82
CA VAL A 57 -0.54 5.35 -1.44
C VAL A 57 0.14 5.76 -2.74
N ILE A 58 1.42 5.45 -2.89
CA ILE A 58 2.22 5.83 -4.04
C ILE A 58 2.89 4.59 -4.63
N PHE A 59 2.64 4.31 -5.90
CA PHE A 59 3.35 3.23 -6.61
C PHE A 59 4.79 3.63 -6.91
N MET A 60 5.73 2.70 -6.69
CA MET A 60 7.15 2.95 -6.90
C MET A 60 7.57 2.85 -8.37
N SER A 61 6.76 2.17 -9.19
CA SER A 61 6.95 2.04 -10.63
C SER A 61 5.85 2.79 -11.37
N SER A 62 6.14 3.29 -12.58
CA SER A 62 5.09 3.77 -13.47
C SER A 62 4.18 2.60 -13.84
N ILE A 63 2.88 2.77 -13.59
CA ILE A 63 1.85 1.80 -13.94
C ILE A 63 1.04 2.42 -15.07
N TYR A 64 0.93 1.71 -16.18
CA TYR A 64 0.02 2.10 -17.26
C TYR A 64 -1.39 1.68 -16.89
N HIS A 65 -2.11 2.53 -16.17
CA HIS A 65 -3.49 2.35 -15.75
C HIS A 65 -4.27 3.65 -16.07
N PRO A 66 -5.57 3.59 -16.43
CA PRO A 66 -6.34 4.79 -16.80
C PRO A 66 -6.50 5.83 -15.69
N HIS A 67 -6.14 5.49 -14.46
CA HIS A 67 -6.21 6.32 -13.26
C HIS A 67 -4.95 6.15 -12.43
#